data_AF-A0AA88XD79-F1
#
_entry.id   AF-A0AA88XD79-F1
#
_cell.length_a   1.000
_cell.length_b   1.000
_cell.length_c   1.000
_cell.angle_alpha   90.00
_cell.angle_beta   90.00
_cell.angle_gamma   90.00
#
_symmetry.space_group_name_H-M   'P 1'
#
loop_
_entity.id
_entity.type
_entity.pdbx_description
1 polymer ?
#
loop_
_entity_poly.entity_id
_entity_poly.type
_entity_poly.pdbx_seq_one_letter_code
_entity_poly.pdbx_strand_id
1 'polypeptide(L)'
;MEGAKDLKRLSLTPQARLEHLDPIVCELWHLKQDLLEKLFKRFFDKKSSSEPGTLSHLKTILKKSDVNGKVKSNFRAHSDFINLIITEMIVEQAKEFVTNGGFDNLVPDNITAATKGTKTRVRDEVMNKFMNMYMYNENDNDTTRETSTEPDELYNYCCQLCQWGLHFMALDNTASEGDIMRVIPNLMKCIPFLFSHSKLSKYLVECLDVILKCKSASTLTRTRILEGFFVNRKGGVGKNVEADLVQEHFVRNQKELIRGLGANKTDKAILRVTGAANAISHILEDLDTNLKIPTRRGHHSPDSNEKDISAIRQCFREIHPFKVTPGRKCSKFKFGTPEFKVNTEQLLSSLETIIQRISNGLVADEDDEEQ
;
A
#
# COMPACT_ATOMS: atom_id res chain seq x y z
N MET A 1 22.80 -7.33 2.39
CA MET A 1 22.80 -7.16 0.92
C MET A 1 24.25 -7.04 0.39
N GLU A 2 25.21 -7.80 0.95
CA GLU A 2 26.66 -7.67 0.65
C GLU A 2 27.19 -8.71 -0.36
N GLY A 3 26.55 -9.88 -0.50
CA GLY A 3 27.14 -11.00 -1.26
C GLY A 3 27.25 -10.85 -2.78
N ALA A 4 26.51 -9.91 -3.41
CA ALA A 4 26.59 -9.70 -4.86
C ALA A 4 27.61 -8.63 -5.29
N LYS A 5 27.93 -7.67 -4.40
CA LYS A 5 28.90 -6.60 -4.65
C LYS A 5 30.33 -7.12 -4.57
N ASP A 6 30.63 -8.00 -3.62
CA ASP A 6 31.97 -8.58 -3.48
C ASP A 6 32.40 -9.43 -4.68
N LEU A 7 31.45 -10.14 -5.31
CA LEU A 7 31.73 -10.94 -6.51
C LEU A 7 32.08 -10.09 -7.75
N LYS A 8 31.66 -8.81 -7.80
CA LYS A 8 31.87 -7.94 -8.97
C LYS A 8 32.85 -6.80 -8.73
N ARG A 9 33.30 -6.58 -7.49
CA ARG A 9 34.26 -5.54 -7.12
C ARG A 9 35.57 -5.60 -7.92
N LEU A 10 35.93 -6.79 -8.41
CA LEU A 10 37.12 -7.04 -9.25
C LEU A 10 36.93 -6.69 -10.74
N SER A 11 35.72 -6.31 -11.18
CA SER A 11 35.48 -5.96 -12.58
C SER A 11 36.13 -4.60 -12.94
N LEU A 12 36.81 -4.55 -14.09
CA LEU A 12 37.64 -3.41 -14.48
C LEU A 12 36.84 -2.14 -14.81
N THR A 13 35.61 -2.26 -15.31
CA THR A 13 34.79 -1.10 -15.70
C THR A 13 33.65 -0.81 -14.71
N PRO A 14 33.33 0.47 -14.42
CA PRO A 14 32.16 0.88 -13.62
C PRO A 14 30.86 0.21 -14.06
N GLN A 15 30.68 0.06 -15.37
CA GLN A 15 29.49 -0.58 -15.94
C GLN A 15 29.44 -2.08 -15.64
N ALA A 16 30.57 -2.79 -15.68
CA ALA A 16 30.64 -4.20 -15.28
C ALA A 16 30.48 -4.40 -13.77
N ARG A 17 30.91 -3.43 -12.96
CA ARG A 17 30.64 -3.34 -11.52
C ARG A 17 29.19 -2.94 -11.20
N LEU A 18 28.42 -2.54 -12.21
CA LEU A 18 27.05 -2.04 -12.09
C LEU A 18 26.91 -0.80 -11.18
N GLU A 19 27.94 0.05 -11.12
CA GLU A 19 27.94 1.27 -10.28
C GLU A 19 26.81 2.23 -10.66
N HIS A 20 26.41 2.25 -11.94
CA HIS A 20 25.27 3.03 -12.43
C HIS A 20 23.91 2.59 -11.86
N LEU A 21 23.83 1.42 -11.23
CA LEU A 21 22.62 0.96 -10.55
C LEU A 21 22.67 1.28 -9.05
N ASP A 22 23.79 1.73 -8.49
CA ASP A 22 23.98 1.93 -7.05
C ASP A 22 23.89 3.43 -6.65
N PRO A 23 23.26 3.78 -5.50
CA PRO A 23 22.46 2.91 -4.64
C PRO A 23 21.11 2.55 -5.28
N ILE A 24 20.63 1.33 -5.01
CA ILE A 24 19.21 1.00 -5.16
C ILE A 24 18.59 1.16 -3.79
N VAL A 25 17.70 2.14 -3.66
CA VAL A 25 16.92 2.38 -2.46
C VAL A 25 15.63 1.56 -2.58
N CYS A 26 15.45 0.58 -1.69
CA CYS A 26 14.27 -0.28 -1.64
C CYS A 26 13.44 0.07 -0.41
N GLU A 27 12.53 1.04 -0.50
CA GLU A 27 11.76 1.58 0.63
C GLU A 27 10.25 1.28 0.52
N LEU A 28 9.89 0.02 0.33
CA LEU A 28 8.48 -0.37 0.11
C LEU A 28 7.58 -0.10 1.32
N TRP A 29 8.05 -0.33 2.56
CA TRP A 29 7.27 -0.02 3.75
C TRP A 29 7.02 1.49 3.89
N HIS A 30 8.05 2.31 3.65
CA HIS A 30 7.90 3.76 3.69
C HIS A 30 7.00 4.28 2.56
N LEU A 31 7.10 3.72 1.35
CA LEU A 31 6.18 3.99 0.24
C LEU A 31 4.72 3.69 0.64
N LYS A 32 4.46 2.54 1.27
CA LYS A 32 3.12 2.21 1.77
C LYS A 32 2.64 3.21 2.84
N GLN A 33 3.52 3.62 3.74
CA GLN A 33 3.21 4.62 4.76
C GLN A 33 2.83 5.96 4.12
N ASP A 34 3.57 6.40 3.11
CA ASP A 34 3.29 7.62 2.36
C ASP A 34 1.99 7.53 1.54
N LEU A 35 1.75 6.41 0.86
CA LEU A 35 0.52 6.16 0.14
C LEU A 35 -0.70 6.23 1.08
N LEU A 36 -0.60 5.62 2.27
CA LEU A 36 -1.66 5.64 3.27
C LEU A 36 -1.85 7.05 3.84
N GLU A 37 -0.78 7.81 4.10
CA GLU A 37 -0.87 9.23 4.49
C GLU A 37 -1.62 10.05 3.43
N LYS A 38 -1.29 9.87 2.14
CA LYS A 38 -1.98 10.53 1.02
C LYS A 38 -3.45 10.10 0.89
N LEU A 39 -3.77 8.82 1.14
CA LEU A 39 -5.15 8.33 1.21
C LEU A 39 -5.93 9.08 2.29
N PHE A 40 -5.39 9.20 3.51
CA PHE A 40 -6.04 9.93 4.59
C PHE A 40 -6.18 11.42 4.27
N LYS A 41 -5.16 12.07 3.71
CA LYS A 41 -5.28 13.47 3.26
C LYS A 41 -6.40 13.67 2.24
N ARG A 42 -6.64 12.68 1.37
CA ARG A 42 -7.67 12.74 0.32
C ARG A 42 -9.08 12.41 0.83
N PHE A 43 -9.22 11.47 1.76
CA PHE A 43 -10.53 10.90 2.13
C PHE A 43 -10.93 11.10 3.59
N PHE A 44 -10.11 11.71 4.44
CA PHE A 44 -10.38 11.89 5.86
C PHE A 44 -10.44 13.37 6.26
N ASP A 45 -11.62 13.84 6.64
CA ASP A 45 -11.83 15.14 7.29
C ASP A 45 -12.60 14.91 8.60
N LYS A 46 -12.05 15.39 9.72
CA LYS A 46 -12.71 15.30 11.04
C LYS A 46 -14.11 15.93 11.04
N LYS A 47 -14.34 16.94 10.20
CA LYS A 47 -15.62 17.63 10.03
C LYS A 47 -16.65 16.81 9.27
N SER A 48 -16.26 15.72 8.61
CA SER A 48 -17.18 14.80 7.92
C SER A 48 -17.75 13.71 8.83
N SER A 49 -17.52 13.77 10.15
CA SER A 49 -18.00 12.75 11.11
C SER A 49 -19.53 12.61 11.15
N SER A 50 -20.26 13.67 10.79
CA SER A 50 -21.72 13.67 10.65
C SER A 50 -22.21 13.15 9.29
N GLU A 51 -21.31 12.84 8.35
CA GLU A 51 -21.64 12.37 7.01
C GLU A 51 -21.46 10.84 6.93
N PRO A 52 -22.56 10.07 6.91
CA PRO A 52 -22.50 8.62 6.81
C PRO A 52 -21.68 8.11 5.62
N GLY A 53 -20.93 7.03 5.84
CA GLY A 53 -20.08 6.41 4.81
C GLY A 53 -18.69 7.03 4.66
N THR A 54 -18.43 8.22 5.21
CA THR A 54 -17.07 8.79 5.21
C THR A 54 -16.16 8.12 6.24
N LEU A 55 -14.84 8.12 6.00
CA LEU A 55 -13.86 7.55 6.94
C LEU A 55 -13.97 8.14 8.36
N SER A 56 -14.27 9.43 8.48
CA SER A 56 -14.44 10.11 9.78
C SER A 56 -15.68 9.64 10.54
N HIS A 57 -16.77 9.41 9.81
CA HIS A 57 -17.99 8.84 10.38
C HIS A 57 -17.78 7.39 10.82
N LEU A 58 -17.20 6.55 9.94
CA LEU A 58 -16.90 5.15 10.24
C LEU A 58 -15.94 5.02 11.43
N LYS A 59 -14.93 5.87 11.52
CA LYS A 59 -14.05 5.96 12.69
C LYS A 59 -14.84 6.21 13.98
N THR A 60 -15.82 7.11 13.94
CA THR A 60 -16.61 7.52 15.10
C THR A 60 -17.50 6.39 15.60
N ILE A 61 -18.22 5.71 14.69
CA ILE A 61 -19.10 4.59 15.07
C ILE A 61 -18.31 3.39 15.61
N LEU A 62 -17.09 3.16 15.09
CA LEU A 62 -16.19 2.08 15.52
C LEU A 62 -15.32 2.45 16.73
N LYS A 63 -15.42 3.68 17.23
CA LYS A 63 -14.66 4.19 18.39
C LYS A 63 -13.13 4.03 18.25
N LYS A 64 -12.59 4.11 17.02
CA LYS A 64 -11.15 3.99 16.74
C LYS A 64 -10.44 5.32 16.99
N SER A 65 -10.24 5.68 18.26
CA SER A 65 -9.68 7.00 18.66
C SER A 65 -8.23 7.21 18.20
N ASP A 66 -7.50 6.12 18.00
CA ASP A 66 -6.12 6.03 17.52
C ASP A 66 -5.94 6.33 16.03
N VAL A 67 -7.01 6.29 15.25
CA VAL A 67 -7.06 6.73 13.85
C VAL A 67 -7.35 8.23 13.80
N ASN A 68 -6.30 9.05 13.80
CA ASN A 68 -6.42 10.51 13.94
C ASN A 68 -6.05 11.29 12.67
N GLY A 69 -5.66 10.59 11.60
CA GLY A 69 -5.21 11.14 10.33
C GLY A 69 -3.70 11.37 10.25
N LYS A 70 -2.94 11.18 11.35
CA LYS A 70 -1.48 11.25 11.38
C LYS A 70 -0.91 9.83 11.23
N VAL A 71 -0.83 9.35 10.00
CA VAL A 71 -0.52 7.93 9.70
C VAL A 71 0.85 7.55 10.23
N LYS A 72 1.88 8.38 10.01
CA LYS A 72 3.26 8.12 10.48
C LYS A 72 3.35 7.88 12.00
N SER A 73 2.45 8.48 12.79
CA SER A 73 2.46 8.33 14.25
C SER A 73 1.91 6.98 14.75
N ASN A 74 0.98 6.39 13.99
CA ASN A 74 0.35 5.12 14.34
C ASN A 74 -0.07 4.38 13.06
N PHE A 75 0.92 3.98 12.26
CA PHE A 75 0.70 3.38 10.95
C PHE A 75 -0.23 2.17 11.02
N ARG A 76 -0.01 1.29 12.01
CA ARG A 76 -0.76 0.05 12.17
C ARG A 76 -2.25 0.29 12.39
N ALA A 77 -2.64 1.21 13.29
CA ALA A 77 -4.04 1.51 13.51
C ALA A 77 -4.75 2.02 12.25
N HIS A 78 -4.07 2.88 11.47
CA HIS A 78 -4.62 3.41 10.22
C HIS A 78 -4.72 2.33 9.13
N SER A 79 -3.69 1.47 9.01
CA SER A 79 -3.66 0.35 8.07
C SER A 79 -4.76 -0.68 8.38
N ASP A 80 -4.87 -1.13 9.64
CA ASP A 80 -5.89 -2.09 10.08
C ASP A 80 -7.31 -1.53 9.86
N PHE A 81 -7.52 -0.23 10.12
CA PHE A 81 -8.80 0.46 9.89
C PHE A 81 -9.18 0.52 8.40
N ILE A 82 -8.24 0.90 7.53
CA ILE A 82 -8.48 0.93 6.08
C ILE A 82 -8.74 -0.48 5.55
N ASN A 83 -7.92 -1.46 5.92
CA ASN A 83 -8.10 -2.84 5.48
C ASN A 83 -9.49 -3.39 5.86
N LEU A 84 -9.97 -3.08 7.07
CA LEU A 84 -11.33 -3.44 7.50
C LEU A 84 -12.42 -2.76 6.66
N ILE A 85 -12.35 -1.43 6.51
CA ILE A 85 -13.37 -0.66 5.78
C ILE A 85 -13.42 -1.09 4.32
N ILE A 86 -12.28 -1.18 3.66
CA ILE A 86 -12.21 -1.53 2.25
C ILE A 86 -12.74 -2.94 2.03
N THR A 87 -12.38 -3.90 2.90
CA THR A 87 -12.92 -5.26 2.82
C THR A 87 -14.45 -5.25 2.85
N GLU A 88 -15.07 -4.52 3.79
CA GLU A 88 -16.53 -4.45 3.88
C GLU A 88 -17.16 -3.66 2.72
N MET A 89 -16.49 -2.63 2.22
CA MET A 89 -16.95 -1.91 1.02
C MET A 89 -16.97 -2.80 -0.22
N ILE A 90 -15.94 -3.64 -0.42
CA ILE A 90 -15.90 -4.60 -1.53
C ILE A 90 -16.99 -5.67 -1.39
N VAL A 91 -17.31 -6.10 -0.17
CA VAL A 91 -18.43 -7.00 0.09
C VAL A 91 -19.76 -6.35 -0.32
N GLU A 92 -19.97 -5.07 0.00
CA GLU A 92 -21.17 -4.34 -0.42
C GLU A 92 -21.23 -4.11 -1.94
N GLN A 93 -20.09 -3.82 -2.59
CA GLN A 93 -20.01 -3.80 -4.05
C GLN A 93 -20.39 -5.13 -4.67
N ALA A 94 -19.89 -6.24 -4.12
CA ALA A 94 -20.21 -7.58 -4.62
C ALA A 94 -21.71 -7.86 -4.50
N LYS A 95 -22.36 -7.50 -3.38
CA LYS A 95 -23.82 -7.66 -3.20
C LYS A 95 -24.62 -6.84 -4.21
N GLU A 96 -24.25 -5.58 -4.40
CA GLU A 96 -24.90 -4.69 -5.36
C GLU A 96 -24.70 -5.20 -6.80
N PHE A 97 -23.50 -5.68 -7.13
CA PHE A 97 -23.20 -6.34 -8.40
C PHE A 97 -24.10 -7.55 -8.65
N VAL A 98 -24.23 -8.45 -7.66
CA VAL A 98 -25.12 -9.62 -7.77
C VAL A 98 -26.58 -9.20 -7.95
N THR A 99 -27.05 -8.23 -7.15
CA THR A 99 -28.44 -7.73 -7.19
C THR A 99 -28.79 -7.12 -8.55
N ASN A 100 -27.82 -6.50 -9.22
CA ASN A 100 -27.98 -5.91 -10.56
C ASN A 100 -27.74 -6.90 -11.70
N GLY A 101 -27.90 -8.21 -11.48
CA GLY A 101 -27.74 -9.21 -12.53
C GLY A 101 -26.28 -9.44 -12.94
N GLY A 102 -25.34 -9.26 -12.00
CA GLY A 102 -23.91 -9.43 -12.24
C GLY A 102 -23.55 -10.80 -12.82
N PHE A 103 -24.29 -11.85 -12.44
CA PHE A 103 -24.10 -13.22 -12.92
C PHE A 103 -24.94 -13.58 -14.16
N ASP A 104 -25.88 -12.72 -14.57
CA ASP A 104 -26.84 -13.02 -15.62
C ASP A 104 -26.11 -13.37 -16.92
N ASN A 105 -26.50 -14.51 -17.50
CA ASN A 105 -25.94 -15.08 -18.72
C ASN A 105 -24.44 -15.43 -18.67
N LEU A 106 -23.77 -15.28 -17.51
CA LEU A 106 -22.36 -15.63 -17.32
C LEU A 106 -22.16 -16.96 -16.59
N VAL A 107 -23.05 -17.30 -15.65
CA VAL A 107 -22.93 -18.51 -14.83
C VAL A 107 -23.95 -19.55 -15.32
N PRO A 108 -23.51 -20.64 -15.99
CA PRO A 108 -24.41 -21.72 -16.42
C PRO A 108 -25.01 -22.48 -15.23
N ASP A 109 -26.24 -22.95 -15.37
CA ASP A 109 -26.95 -23.70 -14.32
C ASP A 109 -26.19 -24.95 -13.82
N ASN A 110 -25.39 -25.58 -14.69
CA ASN A 110 -24.60 -26.77 -14.39
C ASN A 110 -23.11 -26.48 -14.09
N ILE A 111 -22.76 -25.25 -13.69
CA ILE A 111 -21.36 -24.85 -13.43
C ILE A 111 -20.63 -25.74 -12.42
N THR A 112 -21.35 -26.34 -11.47
CA THR A 112 -20.80 -27.26 -10.47
C THR A 112 -20.22 -28.54 -11.10
N ALA A 113 -20.88 -29.06 -12.14
CA ALA A 113 -20.45 -30.22 -12.92
C ALA A 113 -19.45 -29.88 -14.05
N ALA A 114 -19.23 -28.60 -14.33
CA ALA A 114 -18.36 -28.16 -15.40
C ALA A 114 -16.86 -28.45 -15.13
N THR A 115 -16.09 -28.48 -16.22
CA THR A 115 -14.63 -28.68 -16.16
C THR A 115 -13.93 -27.55 -15.41
N LYS A 116 -12.70 -27.82 -14.92
CA LYS A 116 -11.86 -26.78 -14.27
C LYS A 116 -11.64 -25.58 -15.19
N GLY A 117 -11.39 -25.82 -16.49
CA GLY A 117 -11.20 -24.74 -17.47
C GLY A 117 -12.45 -23.86 -17.65
N THR A 118 -13.62 -24.47 -17.72
CA THR A 118 -14.90 -23.73 -17.78
C THR A 118 -15.12 -22.89 -16.52
N LYS A 119 -14.86 -23.45 -15.34
CA LYS A 119 -14.98 -22.73 -14.06
C LYS A 119 -14.03 -21.54 -13.99
N THR A 120 -12.79 -21.70 -14.43
CA THR A 120 -11.82 -20.60 -14.52
C THR A 120 -12.29 -19.50 -15.48
N ARG A 121 -12.75 -19.86 -16.68
CA ARG A 121 -13.27 -18.90 -17.65
C ARG A 121 -14.45 -18.09 -17.09
N VAL A 122 -15.46 -18.77 -16.53
CA VAL A 122 -16.64 -18.11 -15.94
C VAL A 122 -16.23 -17.19 -14.79
N ARG A 123 -15.33 -17.64 -13.90
CA ARG A 123 -14.79 -16.80 -12.83
C ARG A 123 -14.14 -15.54 -13.40
N ASP A 124 -13.29 -15.67 -14.40
CA ASP A 124 -12.55 -14.54 -14.98
C ASP A 124 -13.51 -13.58 -15.70
N GLU A 125 -14.53 -14.07 -16.40
CA GLU A 125 -15.59 -13.24 -17.02
C GLU A 125 -16.42 -12.47 -15.98
N VAL A 126 -16.85 -13.14 -14.91
CA VAL A 126 -17.57 -12.52 -13.79
C VAL A 126 -16.71 -11.45 -13.13
N MET A 127 -15.43 -11.75 -12.85
CA MET A 127 -14.51 -10.78 -12.25
C MET A 127 -14.27 -9.60 -13.19
N ASN A 128 -14.10 -9.82 -14.49
CA ASN A 128 -13.94 -8.72 -15.44
C ASN A 128 -15.18 -7.82 -15.50
N LYS A 129 -16.39 -8.41 -15.49
CA LYS A 129 -17.64 -7.63 -15.43
C LYS A 129 -17.75 -6.83 -14.13
N PHE A 130 -17.38 -7.41 -12.99
CA PHE A 130 -17.32 -6.71 -11.70
C PHE A 130 -16.32 -5.55 -11.73
N MET A 131 -15.10 -5.80 -12.20
CA MET A 131 -14.04 -4.80 -12.29
C MET A 131 -14.41 -3.65 -13.25
N ASN A 132 -15.08 -3.95 -14.36
CA ASN A 132 -15.60 -2.93 -15.28
C ASN A 132 -16.73 -2.11 -14.65
N MET A 133 -17.64 -2.75 -13.89
CA MET A 133 -18.76 -2.05 -13.25
C MET A 133 -18.28 -0.91 -12.34
N TYR A 134 -17.23 -1.18 -11.55
CA TYR A 134 -16.64 -0.24 -10.58
C TYR A 134 -15.37 0.46 -11.09
N MET A 135 -15.07 0.38 -12.38
CA MET A 135 -13.98 1.09 -13.05
C MET A 135 -12.59 0.80 -12.46
N TYR A 136 -12.34 -0.46 -12.14
CA TYR A 136 -11.03 -0.94 -11.69
C TYR A 136 -10.10 -1.36 -12.85
N ASN A 137 -10.65 -1.61 -14.04
CA ASN A 137 -9.87 -1.97 -15.23
C ASN A 137 -9.49 -0.72 -16.04
N GLU A 138 -8.25 -0.68 -16.54
CA GLU A 138 -7.71 0.39 -17.41
C GLU A 138 -8.15 0.28 -18.88
N ASN A 139 -9.23 -0.44 -19.17
CA ASN A 139 -9.67 -0.57 -20.56
C ASN A 139 -10.25 0.75 -21.04
N ASP A 140 -9.39 1.51 -21.73
CA ASP A 140 -9.73 2.50 -22.74
C ASP A 140 -10.56 1.78 -23.80
N ASN A 141 -11.88 1.79 -23.64
CA ASN A 141 -12.89 1.84 -24.69
C ASN A 141 -14.27 1.65 -24.07
N ASP A 142 -15.03 2.73 -24.15
CA ASP A 142 -16.48 2.71 -24.29
C ASP A 142 -17.29 2.12 -23.13
N THR A 143 -17.68 3.00 -22.21
CA THR A 143 -19.07 2.95 -21.75
C THR A 143 -19.54 4.37 -21.53
N THR A 144 -20.19 4.89 -22.56
CA THR A 144 -21.19 5.95 -22.49
C THR A 144 -22.24 5.57 -21.43
N ARG A 145 -21.91 5.76 -20.14
CA ARG A 145 -22.93 5.91 -19.11
C ARG A 145 -23.46 7.33 -19.26
N GLU A 146 -24.76 7.45 -19.48
CA GLU A 146 -25.46 8.72 -19.44
C GLU A 146 -25.03 9.46 -18.17
N THR A 147 -24.24 10.52 -18.33
CA THR A 147 -23.91 11.39 -17.22
C THR A 147 -25.23 12.02 -16.80
N SER A 148 -25.77 11.57 -15.66
CA SER A 148 -26.82 12.33 -15.00
C SER A 148 -26.32 13.76 -14.84
N THR A 149 -27.20 14.74 -15.04
CA THR A 149 -26.88 16.16 -14.91
C THR A 149 -26.31 16.51 -13.53
N GLU A 150 -26.58 15.68 -12.52
CA GLU A 150 -26.01 15.82 -11.18
C GLU A 150 -25.19 14.59 -10.76
N PRO A 151 -23.94 14.78 -10.30
CA PRO A 151 -23.08 13.68 -9.83
C PRO A 151 -23.53 13.14 -8.46
N ASP A 152 -23.37 11.83 -8.26
CA ASP A 152 -23.47 11.19 -6.95
C ASP A 152 -22.11 11.25 -6.24
N GLU A 153 -21.93 12.28 -5.41
CA GLU A 153 -20.66 12.57 -4.74
C GLU A 153 -20.27 11.48 -3.73
N LEU A 154 -21.24 10.82 -3.08
CA LEU A 154 -20.97 9.74 -2.14
C LEU A 154 -20.56 8.45 -2.87
N TYR A 155 -21.25 8.08 -3.94
CA TYR A 155 -20.85 6.94 -4.79
C TYR A 155 -19.43 7.15 -5.32
N ASN A 156 -19.14 8.36 -5.80
CA ASN A 156 -17.84 8.71 -6.33
C ASN A 156 -16.75 8.66 -5.25
N TYR A 157 -17.03 9.19 -4.05
CA TYR A 157 -16.17 9.07 -2.87
C TYR A 157 -15.84 7.60 -2.57
N CYS A 158 -16.87 6.76 -2.45
CA CYS A 158 -16.71 5.36 -2.08
C CYS A 158 -15.94 4.55 -3.14
N CYS A 159 -16.21 4.78 -4.43
CA CYS A 159 -15.50 4.12 -5.52
C CYS A 159 -14.01 4.49 -5.53
N GLN A 160 -13.68 5.79 -5.46
CA GLN A 160 -12.27 6.21 -5.43
C GLN A 160 -11.56 5.73 -4.17
N LEU A 161 -12.23 5.73 -3.01
CA LEU A 161 -11.67 5.17 -1.77
C LEU A 161 -11.34 3.68 -1.93
N CYS A 162 -12.21 2.90 -2.58
CA CYS A 162 -11.94 1.50 -2.88
C CYS A 162 -10.73 1.34 -3.83
N GLN A 163 -10.59 2.20 -4.85
CA GLN A 163 -9.43 2.15 -5.75
C GLN A 163 -8.10 2.34 -5.01
N TRP A 164 -8.03 3.34 -4.13
CA TRP A 164 -6.85 3.59 -3.29
C TRP A 164 -6.61 2.44 -2.29
N GLY A 165 -7.66 2.00 -1.61
CA GLY A 165 -7.60 0.97 -0.59
C GLY A 165 -7.20 -0.40 -1.13
N LEU A 166 -7.77 -0.81 -2.26
CA LEU A 166 -7.40 -2.06 -2.95
C LEU A 166 -5.94 -2.05 -3.38
N HIS A 167 -5.44 -0.92 -3.88
CA HIS A 167 -4.03 -0.81 -4.25
C HIS A 167 -3.10 -0.90 -3.02
N PHE A 168 -3.47 -0.25 -1.91
CA PHE A 168 -2.76 -0.39 -0.64
C PHE A 168 -2.75 -1.86 -0.15
N MET A 169 -3.89 -2.55 -0.16
CA MET A 169 -3.98 -3.97 0.18
C MET A 169 -3.16 -4.86 -0.76
N ALA A 170 -3.06 -4.51 -2.05
CA ALA A 170 -2.24 -5.24 -3.01
C ALA A 170 -0.74 -5.12 -2.69
N LEU A 171 -0.27 -3.96 -2.22
CA LEU A 171 1.11 -3.77 -1.73
C LEU A 171 1.37 -4.62 -0.48
N ASP A 172 0.46 -4.60 0.50
CA ASP A 172 0.54 -5.43 1.71
C ASP A 172 0.60 -6.93 1.38
N ASN A 173 -0.25 -7.39 0.46
CA ASN A 173 -0.28 -8.79 0.06
C ASN A 173 0.97 -9.19 -0.74
N THR A 174 1.46 -8.31 -1.63
CA THR A 174 2.72 -8.52 -2.36
C THR A 174 3.89 -8.68 -1.40
N ALA A 175 3.94 -7.86 -0.35
CA ALA A 175 4.96 -7.96 0.68
C ALA A 175 4.84 -9.22 1.52
N SER A 176 3.63 -9.60 1.94
CA SER A 176 3.39 -10.80 2.74
C SER A 176 3.76 -12.08 1.98
N GLU A 177 3.44 -12.14 0.69
CA GLU A 177 3.75 -13.27 -0.19
C GLU A 177 5.21 -13.26 -0.67
N GLY A 178 5.90 -12.11 -0.59
CA GLY A 178 7.26 -11.95 -1.12
C GLY A 178 7.27 -12.05 -2.64
N ASP A 179 6.21 -11.60 -3.31
CA ASP A 179 5.99 -11.82 -4.72
C ASP A 179 6.72 -10.77 -5.58
N ILE A 180 7.93 -11.12 -6.00
CA ILE A 180 8.79 -10.28 -6.84
C ILE A 180 8.16 -9.92 -8.19
N MET A 181 7.21 -10.71 -8.69
CA MET A 181 6.59 -10.46 -10.00
C MET A 181 5.58 -9.31 -9.95
N ARG A 182 4.97 -9.08 -8.78
CA ARG A 182 4.01 -7.99 -8.56
C ARG A 182 4.63 -6.67 -8.12
N VAL A 183 5.91 -6.64 -7.74
CA VAL A 183 6.61 -5.42 -7.31
C VAL A 183 6.54 -4.33 -8.38
N ILE A 184 7.08 -4.59 -9.58
CA ILE A 184 7.13 -3.57 -10.65
C ILE A 184 5.72 -3.09 -11.08
N PRO A 185 4.75 -3.98 -11.35
CA PRO A 185 3.38 -3.55 -11.62
C PRO A 185 2.79 -2.67 -10.52
N ASN A 186 3.01 -3.01 -9.25
CA ASN A 186 2.49 -2.19 -8.14
C ASN A 186 3.19 -0.83 -8.03
N LEU A 187 4.51 -0.76 -8.24
CA LEU A 187 5.23 0.52 -8.27
C LEU A 187 4.73 1.41 -9.42
N MET A 188 4.45 0.83 -10.59
CA MET A 188 3.83 1.57 -11.70
C MET A 188 2.45 2.11 -11.33
N LYS A 189 1.65 1.32 -10.61
CA LYS A 189 0.33 1.75 -10.12
C LYS A 189 0.42 2.81 -9.03
N CYS A 190 1.50 2.85 -8.24
CA CYS A 190 1.73 3.91 -7.24
C CYS A 190 1.89 5.30 -7.88
N ILE A 191 2.48 5.39 -9.08
CA ILE A 191 2.81 6.65 -9.76
C ILE A 191 1.64 7.67 -9.78
N PRO A 192 0.45 7.35 -10.33
CA PRO A 192 -0.67 8.29 -10.37
C PRO A 192 -1.17 8.69 -8.97
N PHE A 193 -1.16 7.78 -8.00
CA PHE A 193 -1.56 8.09 -6.62
C PHE A 193 -0.60 9.11 -5.98
N LEU A 194 0.70 8.88 -6.10
CA LEU A 194 1.74 9.75 -5.54
C LEU A 194 1.75 11.12 -6.24
N PHE A 195 1.64 11.12 -7.57
CA PHE A 195 1.60 12.32 -8.40
C PHE A 195 0.40 13.22 -8.08
N SER A 196 -0.77 12.63 -7.78
CA SER A 196 -1.98 13.40 -7.47
C SER A 196 -1.87 14.30 -6.24
N HIS A 197 -0.87 14.07 -5.38
CA HIS A 197 -0.60 14.90 -4.22
C HIS A 197 0.61 15.81 -4.43
N SER A 198 1.73 15.30 -4.97
CA SER A 198 2.92 16.11 -5.26
C SER A 198 3.60 15.61 -6.53
N LYS A 199 3.94 16.54 -7.42
CA LYS A 199 4.62 16.27 -8.70
C LYS A 199 6.08 15.84 -8.51
N LEU A 200 6.66 16.13 -7.35
CA LEU A 200 8.06 15.86 -7.01
C LEU A 200 8.21 14.99 -5.75
N SER A 201 7.18 14.21 -5.40
CA SER A 201 7.24 13.35 -4.21
C SER A 201 8.48 12.44 -4.25
N LYS A 202 9.20 12.35 -3.14
CA LYS A 202 10.38 11.48 -2.99
C LYS A 202 10.07 10.05 -3.46
N TYR A 203 8.97 9.49 -2.97
CA TYR A 203 8.57 8.12 -3.31
C TYR A 203 8.10 7.94 -4.76
N LEU A 204 7.69 9.02 -5.44
CA LEU A 204 7.41 8.98 -6.88
C LEU A 204 8.72 8.78 -7.66
N VAL A 205 9.74 9.56 -7.29
CA VAL A 205 11.09 9.47 -7.89
C VAL A 205 11.70 8.10 -7.62
N GLU A 206 11.60 7.59 -6.39
CA GLU A 206 12.11 6.26 -6.04
C GLU A 206 11.40 5.13 -6.80
N CYS A 207 10.08 5.19 -6.95
CA CYS A 207 9.34 4.24 -7.78
C CYS A 207 9.90 4.21 -9.21
N LEU A 208 10.08 5.39 -9.81
CA LEU A 208 10.60 5.52 -11.17
C LEU A 208 12.04 5.00 -11.27
N ASP A 209 12.89 5.35 -10.33
CA ASP A 209 14.28 4.91 -10.29
C ASP A 209 14.38 3.38 -10.24
N VAL A 210 13.63 2.72 -9.34
CA VAL A 210 13.58 1.26 -9.25
C VAL A 210 13.05 0.64 -10.54
N ILE A 211 11.98 1.20 -11.13
CA ILE A 211 11.39 0.69 -12.38
C ILE A 211 12.42 0.77 -13.51
N LEU A 212 13.08 1.91 -13.68
CA LEU A 212 14.06 2.14 -14.74
C LEU A 212 15.30 1.24 -14.57
N LYS A 213 15.83 1.14 -13.36
CA LYS A 213 16.95 0.26 -13.03
C LYS A 213 16.60 -1.21 -13.26
N CYS A 214 15.39 -1.65 -12.90
CA CYS A 214 14.94 -3.02 -13.16
C CYS A 214 14.71 -3.31 -14.65
N LYS A 215 14.34 -2.30 -15.45
CA LYS A 215 14.20 -2.44 -16.91
C LYS A 215 15.54 -2.54 -17.62
N SER A 216 16.57 -1.83 -17.16
CA SER A 216 17.92 -1.85 -17.75
C SER A 216 18.81 -2.98 -17.23
N ALA A 217 18.51 -3.52 -16.05
CA ALA A 217 19.27 -4.58 -15.43
C ALA A 217 19.15 -5.93 -16.17
N SER A 218 20.24 -6.72 -16.15
CA SER A 218 20.19 -8.12 -16.56
C SER A 218 19.19 -8.92 -15.71
N THR A 219 18.63 -10.01 -16.24
CA THR A 219 17.64 -10.85 -15.53
C THR A 219 18.09 -11.22 -14.12
N LEU A 220 19.34 -11.69 -13.96
CA LEU A 220 19.88 -12.06 -12.65
C LEU A 220 19.96 -10.87 -11.69
N THR A 221 20.41 -9.71 -12.18
CA THR A 221 20.47 -8.49 -11.37
C THR A 221 19.08 -8.04 -10.96
N ARG A 222 18.13 -8.01 -11.90
CA ARG A 222 16.73 -7.66 -11.64
C ARG A 222 16.13 -8.57 -10.56
N THR A 223 16.31 -9.88 -10.67
CA THR A 223 15.82 -10.83 -9.65
C THR A 223 16.40 -10.51 -8.28
N ARG A 224 17.72 -10.28 -8.17
CA ARG A 224 18.36 -9.93 -6.89
C ARG A 224 17.84 -8.63 -6.29
N ILE A 225 17.58 -7.62 -7.12
CA ILE A 225 17.00 -6.35 -6.68
C ILE A 225 15.62 -6.61 -6.07
N LEU A 226 14.76 -7.30 -6.81
CA LEU A 226 13.38 -7.56 -6.41
C LEU A 226 13.28 -8.49 -5.20
N GLU A 227 14.13 -9.51 -5.10
CA GLU A 227 14.26 -10.33 -3.90
C GLU A 227 14.69 -9.51 -2.68
N GLY A 228 15.50 -8.47 -2.90
CA GLY A 228 15.95 -7.54 -1.86
C GLY A 228 14.83 -6.70 -1.24
N PHE A 229 13.61 -6.70 -1.80
CA PHE A 229 12.45 -6.03 -1.19
C PHE A 229 11.93 -6.74 0.05
N PHE A 230 12.20 -8.03 0.20
CA PHE A 230 11.53 -8.88 1.18
C PHE A 230 12.50 -9.71 2.01
N VAL A 231 12.12 -9.96 3.26
CA VAL A 231 12.85 -10.82 4.19
C VAL A 231 11.87 -11.77 4.88
N ASN A 232 12.15 -13.07 4.84
CA ASN A 232 11.36 -14.09 5.53
C ASN A 232 12.07 -14.59 6.80
N ARG A 233 12.18 -13.74 7.83
CA ARG A 233 12.94 -14.06 9.06
C ARG A 233 12.41 -15.30 9.81
N LYS A 234 11.10 -15.54 9.77
CA LYS A 234 10.44 -16.61 10.53
C LYS A 234 10.20 -17.88 9.72
N GLY A 235 10.44 -17.83 8.41
CA GLY A 235 10.07 -18.88 7.48
C GLY A 235 8.55 -19.05 7.32
N GLY A 236 8.16 -19.68 6.21
CA GLY A 236 6.77 -20.02 5.91
C GLY A 236 6.10 -19.08 4.91
N VAL A 237 5.02 -19.57 4.31
CA VAL A 237 4.21 -18.86 3.31
C VAL A 237 3.47 -17.70 3.97
N GLY A 238 3.42 -16.54 3.31
CA GLY A 238 2.71 -15.36 3.79
C GLY A 238 3.36 -14.66 4.99
N LYS A 239 4.62 -14.99 5.30
CA LYS A 239 5.37 -14.45 6.46
C LYS A 239 6.56 -13.59 6.08
N ASN A 240 6.63 -13.18 4.81
CA ASN A 240 7.60 -12.19 4.38
C ASN A 240 7.23 -10.82 4.98
N VAL A 241 8.26 -10.01 5.19
CA VAL A 241 8.14 -8.60 5.57
C VAL A 241 9.05 -7.78 4.68
N GLU A 242 8.74 -6.50 4.52
CA GLU A 242 9.58 -5.60 3.74
C GLU A 242 10.96 -5.45 4.39
N ALA A 243 11.99 -5.43 3.55
CA ALA A 243 13.37 -5.34 4.00
C ALA A 243 13.66 -4.03 4.73
N ASP A 244 13.09 -2.91 4.26
CA ASP A 244 13.23 -1.60 4.91
C ASP A 244 12.54 -1.54 6.27
N LEU A 245 11.40 -2.21 6.45
CA LEU A 245 10.77 -2.35 7.78
C LEU A 245 11.69 -3.11 8.76
N VAL A 246 12.37 -4.16 8.29
CA VAL A 246 13.34 -4.90 9.12
C VAL A 246 14.52 -3.99 9.49
N GLN A 247 15.01 -3.20 8.55
CA GLN A 247 16.06 -2.22 8.78
C GLN A 247 15.62 -1.15 9.79
N GLU A 248 14.39 -0.65 9.69
CA GLU A 248 13.84 0.33 10.64
C GLU A 248 13.77 -0.23 12.06
N HIS A 249 13.37 -1.49 12.22
CA HIS A 249 13.41 -2.16 13.52
C HIS A 249 14.83 -2.28 14.09
N PHE A 250 15.81 -2.60 13.24
CA PHE A 250 17.22 -2.68 13.63
C PHE A 250 17.77 -1.31 14.06
N VAL A 251 17.50 -0.26 13.28
CA VAL A 251 17.88 1.13 13.59
C VAL A 251 17.24 1.60 14.90
N ARG A 252 15.96 1.29 15.12
CA ARG A 252 15.28 1.62 16.38
C ARG A 252 15.95 0.97 17.59
N ASN A 253 16.28 -0.32 17.51
CA ASN A 253 16.98 -1.03 18.58
C ASN A 253 18.33 -0.36 18.91
N GLN A 254 19.11 -0.01 17.88
CA GLN A 254 20.36 0.73 18.07
C GLN A 254 20.15 2.09 18.73
N LYS A 255 19.15 2.87 18.29
CA LYS A 255 18.81 4.18 18.89
C LYS A 255 18.43 4.05 20.36
N GLU A 256 17.70 3.00 20.74
CA GLU A 256 17.35 2.74 22.14
C GLU A 256 18.57 2.42 23.00
N LEU A 257 19.49 1.60 22.51
CA LEU A 257 20.76 1.29 23.18
C LEU A 257 21.66 2.53 23.32
N ILE A 258 21.77 3.34 22.26
CA ILE A 258 22.51 4.61 22.29
C ILE A 258 21.89 5.59 23.29
N ARG A 259 20.56 5.64 23.37
CA ARG A 259 19.86 6.45 24.39
C ARG A 259 20.19 5.96 25.81
N GLY A 260 20.32 4.64 26.00
CA GLY A 260 20.72 4.01 27.26
C GLY A 260 22.12 4.40 27.75
N LEU A 261 23.02 4.87 26.87
CA LEU A 261 24.34 5.36 27.28
C LEU A 261 24.29 6.66 28.12
N GLY A 262 23.15 7.38 28.13
CA GLY A 262 22.99 8.61 28.89
C GLY A 262 24.01 9.68 28.48
N ALA A 263 24.77 10.19 29.46
CA ALA A 263 25.83 11.17 29.23
C ALA A 263 27.09 10.59 28.57
N ASN A 264 27.28 9.25 28.57
CA ASN A 264 28.49 8.59 28.09
C ASN A 264 28.50 8.32 26.57
N LYS A 265 27.88 9.19 25.78
CA LYS A 265 27.82 9.09 24.31
C LYS A 265 29.14 9.55 23.68
N THR A 266 30.16 8.71 23.78
CA THR A 266 31.40 8.86 23.00
C THR A 266 31.34 7.96 21.77
N ASP A 267 32.04 8.30 20.68
CA ASP A 267 32.06 7.49 19.46
C ASP A 267 32.45 6.03 19.73
N LYS A 268 33.44 5.81 20.59
CA LYS A 268 33.86 4.47 21.01
C LYS A 268 32.75 3.72 21.76
N ALA A 269 32.01 4.39 22.64
CA ALA A 269 30.90 3.77 23.36
C ALA A 269 29.72 3.45 22.43
N ILE A 270 29.45 4.33 21.47
CA ILE A 270 28.42 4.13 20.44
C ILE A 270 28.78 2.92 19.57
N LEU A 271 29.97 2.88 18.98
CA LEU A 271 30.43 1.75 18.16
C LEU A 271 30.39 0.42 18.91
N ARG A 272 30.78 0.43 20.19
CA ARG A 272 30.74 -0.76 21.04
C ARG A 272 29.31 -1.23 21.29
N VAL A 273 28.37 -0.33 21.61
CA VAL A 273 26.99 -0.73 21.93
C VAL A 273 26.21 -1.15 20.67
N THR A 274 26.44 -0.49 19.54
CA THR A 274 25.78 -0.86 18.26
C THR A 274 26.30 -2.19 17.73
N GLY A 275 27.60 -2.47 17.85
CA GLY A 275 28.20 -3.77 17.51
C GLY A 275 27.70 -4.92 18.38
N ALA A 276 27.37 -4.65 19.66
CA ALA A 276 26.82 -5.63 20.59
C ALA A 276 25.29 -5.77 20.53
N ALA A 277 24.58 -4.92 19.77
CA ALA A 277 23.12 -4.78 19.84
C ALA A 277 22.36 -6.11 19.64
N ASN A 278 22.75 -6.90 18.63
CA ASN A 278 22.11 -8.19 18.35
C ASN A 278 22.35 -9.21 19.48
N ALA A 279 23.58 -9.29 19.99
CA ALA A 279 23.92 -10.19 21.09
C ALA A 279 23.14 -9.83 22.36
N ILE A 280 23.02 -8.52 22.65
CA ILE A 280 22.21 -8.03 23.77
C ILE A 280 20.73 -8.41 23.58
N SER A 281 20.17 -8.20 22.38
CA SER A 281 18.77 -8.59 22.11
C SER A 281 18.53 -10.08 22.30
N HIS A 282 19.43 -10.95 21.82
CA HIS A 282 19.32 -12.39 22.04
C HIS A 282 19.39 -12.78 23.52
N ILE A 283 20.34 -12.20 24.28
CA ILE A 283 20.45 -12.46 25.72
C ILE A 283 19.17 -12.04 26.45
N LEU A 284 18.58 -10.90 26.08
CA LEU A 284 17.32 -10.44 26.67
C LEU A 284 16.13 -11.36 26.32
N GLU A 285 16.04 -11.82 25.06
CA GLU A 285 15.01 -12.78 24.65
C GLU A 285 15.13 -14.12 25.38
N ASP A 286 16.35 -14.62 25.54
CA ASP A 286 16.65 -15.85 26.29
C ASP A 286 16.33 -15.67 27.79
N LEU A 287 16.69 -14.52 28.36
CA LEU A 287 16.38 -14.18 29.75
C LEU A 287 14.87 -14.12 29.97
N ASP A 288 14.13 -13.42 29.11
CA ASP A 288 12.67 -13.33 29.17
C ASP A 288 12.03 -14.73 29.06
N THR A 289 12.53 -15.56 28.15
CA THR A 289 12.07 -16.95 27.96
C THR A 289 12.32 -17.78 29.22
N ASN A 290 13.52 -17.72 29.79
CA ASN A 290 13.90 -18.48 30.99
C ASN A 290 13.13 -18.01 32.23
N LEU A 291 12.90 -16.71 32.37
CA LEU A 291 12.13 -16.12 33.45
C LEU A 291 10.61 -16.28 33.24
N LYS A 292 10.18 -16.85 32.10
CA LYS A 292 8.77 -16.94 31.68
C LYS A 292 8.10 -15.58 31.76
N ILE A 293 8.86 -14.50 31.55
CA ILE A 293 8.30 -13.18 31.40
C ILE A 293 7.47 -13.28 30.13
N PRO A 294 6.15 -13.07 30.22
CA PRO A 294 5.33 -13.09 29.02
C PRO A 294 5.91 -12.03 28.10
N THR A 295 6.52 -12.46 26.99
CA THR A 295 6.88 -11.51 25.93
C THR A 295 5.68 -10.62 25.74
N ARG A 296 5.88 -9.30 25.89
CA ARG A 296 4.84 -8.28 25.71
C ARG A 296 4.48 -8.21 24.23
N ARG A 297 4.07 -9.34 23.66
CA ARG A 297 3.39 -9.42 22.39
C ARG A 297 2.15 -8.61 22.66
N GLY A 298 2.01 -7.47 22.00
CA GLY A 298 0.71 -6.92 21.70
C GLY A 298 -0.03 -7.92 20.81
N HIS A 299 -0.34 -9.12 21.34
CA HIS A 299 -1.56 -9.81 20.98
C HIS A 299 -2.64 -8.93 21.57
N HIS A 300 -3.02 -7.91 20.80
CA HIS A 300 -4.43 -7.70 20.67
C HIS A 300 -4.96 -9.05 20.20
N SER A 301 -5.63 -9.76 21.11
CA SER A 301 -6.67 -10.68 20.70
C SER A 301 -7.41 -9.99 19.55
N PRO A 302 -7.75 -10.70 18.46
CA PRO A 302 -8.72 -10.16 17.53
C PRO A 302 -10.02 -10.05 18.33
N ASP A 303 -10.18 -8.96 19.10
CA ASP A 303 -11.44 -8.57 19.69
C ASP A 303 -12.37 -8.56 18.49
N SER A 304 -13.31 -9.50 18.51
CA SER A 304 -14.01 -9.99 17.34
C SER A 304 -14.38 -8.81 16.43
N ASN A 305 -13.70 -8.72 15.28
CA ASN A 305 -14.02 -7.74 14.24
C ASN A 305 -15.52 -7.78 13.90
N GLU A 306 -16.23 -8.85 14.24
CA GLU A 306 -17.67 -9.01 14.07
C GLU A 306 -18.52 -7.83 14.56
N LYS A 307 -18.19 -7.21 15.71
CA LYS A 307 -18.93 -6.03 16.18
C LYS A 307 -18.71 -4.82 15.25
N ASP A 308 -17.45 -4.59 14.90
CA ASP A 308 -17.05 -3.50 14.01
C ASP A 308 -17.62 -3.71 12.59
N ILE A 309 -17.48 -4.93 12.06
CA ILE A 309 -18.06 -5.39 10.79
C ILE A 309 -19.58 -5.18 10.78
N SER A 310 -20.27 -5.58 11.85
CA SER A 310 -21.73 -5.41 11.96
C SER A 310 -22.13 -3.94 11.94
N ALA A 311 -21.38 -3.07 12.62
CA ALA A 311 -21.62 -1.62 12.61
C ALA A 311 -21.38 -1.01 11.22
N ILE A 312 -20.30 -1.39 10.53
CA ILE A 312 -20.02 -0.94 9.16
C ILE A 312 -21.14 -1.38 8.21
N ARG A 313 -21.52 -2.67 8.25
CA ARG A 313 -22.59 -3.21 7.41
C ARG A 313 -23.93 -2.54 7.67
N GLN A 314 -24.25 -2.24 8.93
CA GLN A 314 -25.46 -1.51 9.26
C GLN A 314 -25.46 -0.11 8.63
N CYS A 315 -24.35 0.62 8.76
CA CYS A 315 -24.18 1.93 8.12
C CYS A 315 -24.34 1.83 6.59
N PHE A 316 -23.68 0.86 5.95
CA PHE A 316 -23.76 0.69 4.50
C PHE A 316 -25.13 0.24 3.99
N ARG A 317 -25.87 -0.56 4.76
CA ARG A 317 -27.26 -0.92 4.44
C ARG A 317 -28.20 0.29 4.48
N GLU A 318 -27.95 1.26 5.35
CA GLU A 318 -28.80 2.45 5.44
C GLU A 318 -28.54 3.42 4.28
N ILE A 319 -27.28 3.54 3.85
CA ILE A 319 -26.89 4.57 2.87
C ILE A 319 -26.74 4.06 1.44
N HIS A 320 -26.66 2.74 1.24
CA HIS A 320 -26.44 2.09 -0.06
C HIS A 320 -25.36 2.79 -0.90
N PRO A 321 -24.09 2.79 -0.46
CA PRO A 321 -23.06 3.65 -1.04
C PRO A 321 -22.79 3.34 -2.52
N PHE A 322 -22.99 2.09 -2.94
CA PHE A 322 -22.70 1.62 -4.30
C PHE A 322 -23.92 1.57 -5.23
N LYS A 323 -25.10 1.99 -4.76
CA LYS A 323 -26.27 2.21 -5.61
C LYS A 323 -26.26 3.65 -6.09
N VAL A 324 -26.15 3.85 -7.40
CA VAL A 324 -26.09 5.19 -8.00
C VAL A 324 -27.38 5.95 -7.71
N THR A 325 -27.24 7.09 -7.03
CA THR A 325 -28.34 7.98 -6.64
C THR A 325 -27.98 9.40 -7.10
N PRO A 326 -28.50 9.86 -8.25
CA PRO A 326 -28.18 11.19 -8.80
C PRO A 326 -28.38 12.32 -7.79
N GLY A 327 -27.41 13.24 -7.71
CA GLY A 327 -27.48 14.42 -6.82
C GLY A 327 -27.14 14.17 -5.35
N ARG A 328 -26.89 12.92 -4.93
CA ARG A 328 -26.48 12.62 -3.54
C ARG A 328 -25.15 13.33 -3.20
N LYS A 329 -25.15 14.05 -2.08
CA LYS A 329 -24.04 14.93 -1.66
C LYS A 329 -23.09 14.26 -0.67
N CYS A 330 -21.82 14.66 -0.75
CA CYS A 330 -20.76 14.36 0.21
C CYS A 330 -20.04 15.68 0.49
N SER A 331 -20.50 16.43 1.49
CA SER A 331 -20.31 17.87 1.57
C SER A 331 -18.85 18.31 1.59
N LYS A 332 -17.98 17.49 2.20
CA LYS A 332 -16.53 17.70 2.25
C LYS A 332 -15.77 17.21 1.03
N PHE A 333 -16.34 16.29 0.26
CA PHE A 333 -15.64 15.58 -0.80
C PHE A 333 -16.39 15.70 -2.13
N LYS A 334 -15.92 16.59 -2.99
CA LYS A 334 -16.55 16.88 -4.28
C LYS A 334 -15.92 16.08 -5.41
N PHE A 335 -16.15 14.76 -5.40
CA PHE A 335 -15.68 13.89 -6.48
C PHE A 335 -16.68 13.88 -7.63
N GLY A 336 -16.26 14.34 -8.81
CA GLY A 336 -17.12 14.41 -10.01
C GLY A 336 -17.30 13.07 -10.73
N THR A 337 -16.34 12.15 -10.57
CA THR A 337 -16.34 10.83 -11.21
C THR A 337 -16.02 9.73 -10.21
N PRO A 338 -16.49 8.49 -10.42
CA PRO A 338 -16.15 7.36 -9.56
C PRO A 338 -14.74 6.84 -9.81
N GLU A 339 -14.20 7.07 -11.01
CA GLU A 339 -12.83 6.74 -11.38
C GLU A 339 -11.84 7.77 -10.85
N PHE A 340 -10.73 7.29 -10.29
CA PHE A 340 -9.58 8.13 -9.96
C PHE A 340 -8.77 8.41 -11.24
N LYS A 341 -8.74 9.69 -11.63
CA LYS A 341 -7.94 10.16 -12.77
C LYS A 341 -6.97 11.23 -12.33
N VAL A 342 -5.82 11.25 -12.99
CA VAL A 342 -4.85 12.33 -12.96
C VAL A 342 -4.73 12.94 -14.35
N ASN A 343 -4.26 14.18 -14.44
CA ASN A 343 -4.00 14.79 -15.73
C ASN A 343 -2.79 14.09 -16.39
N THR A 344 -3.07 13.30 -17.43
CA THR A 344 -2.07 12.47 -18.12
C THR A 344 -0.97 13.30 -18.76
N GLU A 345 -1.29 14.44 -19.38
CA GLU A 345 -0.29 15.31 -20.01
C GLU A 345 0.69 15.89 -18.98
N GLN A 346 0.16 16.39 -17.86
CA GLN A 346 0.99 16.91 -16.76
C GLN A 346 1.80 15.81 -16.10
N LEU A 347 1.22 14.61 -15.96
CA LEU A 347 1.94 13.45 -15.44
C LEU A 347 3.12 13.13 -16.35
N LEU A 348 2.90 12.95 -17.66
CA LEU A 348 3.95 12.63 -18.62
C LEU A 348 5.08 13.66 -18.62
N SER A 349 4.75 14.96 -18.66
CA SER A 349 5.75 16.03 -18.59
C SER A 349 6.57 16.00 -17.28
N SER A 350 5.92 15.70 -16.15
CA SER A 350 6.61 15.57 -14.86
C SER A 350 7.51 14.33 -14.82
N LEU A 351 7.04 13.21 -15.38
CA LEU A 351 7.82 11.99 -15.51
C LEU A 351 9.08 12.21 -16.38
N GLU A 352 8.96 12.91 -17.51
CA GLU A 352 10.09 13.26 -18.36
C GLU A 352 11.13 14.09 -17.60
N THR A 353 10.66 15.07 -16.82
CA THR A 353 11.53 15.92 -15.99
C THR A 353 12.28 15.09 -14.94
N ILE A 354 11.58 14.19 -14.24
CA ILE A 354 12.18 13.31 -13.23
C ILE A 354 13.19 12.36 -13.89
N ILE A 355 12.85 11.75 -15.02
CA ILE A 355 13.75 10.86 -15.77
C ILE A 355 15.02 11.61 -16.18
N GLN A 356 14.90 12.86 -16.63
CA GLN A 356 16.05 13.69 -16.96
C GLN A 356 16.91 14.05 -15.74
N ARG A 357 16.30 14.30 -14.57
CA ARG A 357 17.04 14.50 -13.31
C ARG A 357 17.82 13.24 -12.91
N ILE A 358 17.16 12.08 -12.95
CA ILE A 358 17.77 10.77 -12.62
C ILE A 358 18.93 10.47 -13.57
N SER A 359 18.75 10.69 -14.88
CA SER A 359 19.81 10.43 -15.88
C SER A 359 21.03 11.33 -15.70
N ASN A 360 20.83 12.54 -15.18
CA ASN A 360 21.89 13.48 -14.82
C ASN A 360 22.54 13.17 -13.45
N GLY A 361 22.10 12.12 -12.74
CA GLY A 361 22.63 11.72 -11.43
C GLY A 361 22.19 12.59 -10.26
N LEU A 362 21.12 13.38 -10.43
CA LEU A 362 20.55 14.21 -9.35
C LEU A 362 19.56 13.37 -8.54
N VAL A 363 19.82 13.22 -7.24
CA VAL A 363 18.90 12.57 -6.29
C VAL A 363 17.81 13.56 -5.86
N ALA A 364 16.60 13.08 -5.55
CA ALA A 364 15.56 13.91 -4.97
C ALA A 364 15.96 14.35 -3.55
N ASP A 365 15.95 15.66 -3.28
CA ASP A 365 16.11 16.18 -1.93
C ASP A 365 14.79 16.07 -1.15
N GLU A 366 14.85 15.78 0.15
CA GLU A 366 13.66 15.66 1.00
C GLU A 366 12.88 16.99 1.12
N ASP A 367 13.54 18.11 0.79
CA ASP A 367 12.99 19.47 0.87
C ASP A 367 12.20 19.90 -0.39
N ASP A 368 12.20 19.10 -1.47
CA ASP A 368 11.47 19.41 -2.71
C ASP A 368 9.94 19.11 -2.62
N GLU A 369 9.46 18.50 -1.53
CA GLU A 369 8.05 18.07 -1.40
C GLU A 369 7.06 19.22 -1.12
N GLU A 370 7.53 20.44 -0.83
CA GLU A 370 6.71 21.61 -0.44
C GLU A 370 6.36 22.59 -1.57
N GLN A 371 6.68 22.31 -2.84
CA GLN A 371 6.35 23.20 -3.99
C GLN A 371 5.12 22.78 -4.80
#